data_AF-A0ABD3N103-F1
#
_entry.id   AF-A0ABD3N103-F1
#
_cell.length_a   1.000
_cell.length_b   1.000
_cell.length_c   1.000
_cell.angle_alpha   90.00
_cell.angle_beta   90.00
_cell.angle_gamma   90.00
#
_symmetry.space_group_name_H-M   'P 1'
#
loop_
_entity.id
_entity.type
_entity.pdbx_description
1 polymer ?
#
loop_
_entity_poly.entity_id
_entity_poly.type
_entity_poly.pdbx_seq_one_letter_code
_entity_poly.pdbx_strand_id
1 'polypeptide(L)'
;MDSLSAQSFSIRRQQRLSRRKIQGMVIRILVFAVVFVACYRREVYISNHLVNTLSSLPAAMIATKDPTQFDRSRVRKWRHIQPISTNSFNQSGNSNTNTDANAIKISFQLYNPTDHPIQHSFNQYMKYYLGNMTVGKDKKVVFTGEVRIGNVPDSLMRSSNGRVLDFTIKISTSLKLLSIGDSVTIQYSYSLDEILGGASLSSRTVLWESWSGHVGGSVVYPTFGGGASATWRMTGLLSRTGEGMPAANKEKGKGGGWSMKHVKRFLNHEQFGLEMVRMQEKAEAHVKMKKQSPNESRDVAFTKNTVNSTPSLKKFDVVIFRTMHGWMNTDEITANRFLEAMQLSTELFGVETVILQTIPFTNNVKTEDDWNAINRINDMMRDIAKSWNTQYSAPKMPKHILVQEYGQYVNHIIWSNARYLGYNVSDPLDATHEMFITEGPTFLFDRLNDGKEWSPSIPMVCSDMESLGQKRDKCNRNYLFSDGMHVCPERLSFRYAASLACLIGCVYNRNGSYEQDLHGCEKECNDLFMTVVPIDEEWVGAVTLAAFP
;
A
#
# COMPACT_ATOMS: atom_id res chain seq x y z
N MET A 1 48.68 -7.03 67.91
CA MET A 1 48.83 -8.14 66.94
C MET A 1 47.86 -8.02 65.75
N ASP A 2 47.38 -6.82 65.43
CA ASP A 2 45.99 -6.67 64.96
C ASP A 2 45.86 -6.58 63.42
N SER A 3 46.95 -6.33 62.72
CA SER A 3 47.02 -6.26 61.25
C SER A 3 46.70 -7.61 60.57
N LEU A 4 47.11 -8.73 61.16
CA LEU A 4 46.86 -10.08 60.62
C LEU A 4 45.38 -10.49 60.69
N SER A 5 44.64 -9.96 61.69
CA SER A 5 43.19 -10.19 61.83
C SER A 5 42.42 -9.68 60.60
N ALA A 6 42.68 -8.44 60.19
CA ALA A 6 41.95 -7.76 59.12
C ALA A 6 42.09 -8.45 57.75
N GLN A 7 43.30 -8.91 57.39
CA GLN A 7 43.52 -9.64 56.14
C GLN A 7 42.72 -10.95 56.08
N SER A 8 42.68 -11.71 57.18
CA SER A 8 41.94 -12.98 57.24
C SER A 8 40.43 -12.79 56.98
N PHE A 9 39.86 -11.66 57.44
CA PHE A 9 38.45 -11.34 57.28
C PHE A 9 38.12 -10.94 55.83
N SER A 10 39.01 -10.19 55.18
CA SER A 10 38.86 -9.78 53.77
C SER A 10 38.82 -10.99 52.83
N ILE A 11 39.77 -11.92 52.98
CA ILE A 11 39.86 -13.15 52.17
C ILE A 11 38.59 -14.00 52.35
N ARG A 12 38.12 -14.20 53.58
CA ARG A 12 36.87 -14.92 53.87
C ARG A 12 35.63 -14.24 53.25
N ARG A 13 35.60 -12.91 53.16
CA ARG A 13 34.52 -12.14 52.49
C ARG A 13 34.55 -12.33 50.98
N GLN A 14 35.71 -12.26 50.33
CA GLN A 14 35.85 -12.50 48.89
C GLN A 14 35.48 -13.94 48.51
N GLN A 15 35.94 -14.94 49.27
CA GLN A 15 35.60 -16.36 49.03
C GLN A 15 34.09 -16.62 49.13
N ARG A 16 33.39 -16.01 50.10
CA ARG A 16 31.92 -16.09 50.21
C ARG A 16 31.19 -15.45 49.02
N LEU A 17 31.68 -14.32 48.51
CA LEU A 17 31.11 -13.66 47.32
C LEU A 17 31.34 -14.49 46.04
N SER A 18 32.52 -15.08 45.88
CA SER A 18 32.83 -15.98 44.76
C SER A 18 31.92 -17.21 44.74
N ARG A 19 31.77 -17.90 45.89
CA ARG A 19 30.86 -19.06 46.01
C ARG A 19 29.41 -18.71 45.67
N ARG A 20 28.91 -17.53 46.10
CA ARG A 20 27.56 -17.07 45.73
C ARG A 20 27.39 -16.80 44.23
N LYS A 21 28.40 -16.21 43.57
CA LYS A 21 28.39 -16.04 42.10
C LYS A 21 28.34 -17.39 41.37
N ILE A 22 29.17 -18.35 41.79
CA ILE A 22 29.22 -19.70 41.20
C ILE A 22 27.88 -20.42 41.38
N GLN A 23 27.30 -20.43 42.58
CA GLN A 23 25.98 -21.03 42.83
C GLN A 23 24.88 -20.39 41.97
N GLY A 24 24.85 -19.06 41.85
CA GLY A 24 23.89 -18.36 40.99
C GLY A 24 24.06 -18.69 39.50
N MET A 25 25.28 -18.95 39.03
CA MET A 25 25.54 -19.37 37.65
C MET A 25 25.10 -20.82 37.39
N VAL A 26 25.41 -21.75 38.31
CA VAL A 26 24.97 -23.15 38.22
C VAL A 26 23.45 -23.27 38.22
N ILE A 27 22.75 -22.52 39.07
CA ILE A 27 21.27 -22.50 39.10
C ILE A 27 20.71 -22.02 37.75
N ARG A 28 21.27 -20.97 37.15
CA ARG A 28 20.84 -20.48 35.83
C ARG A 28 21.03 -21.52 34.72
N ILE A 29 22.17 -22.22 34.71
CA ILE A 29 22.46 -23.29 33.74
C ILE A 29 21.46 -24.45 33.90
N LEU A 30 21.18 -24.88 35.13
CA LEU A 30 20.22 -25.95 35.41
C LEU A 30 18.78 -25.57 35.00
N VAL A 31 18.33 -24.34 35.29
CA VAL A 31 17.01 -23.85 34.85
C VAL A 31 16.93 -23.83 33.32
N PHE A 32 17.98 -23.34 32.64
CA PHE A 32 18.00 -23.29 31.17
C PHE A 32 17.96 -24.70 30.56
N ALA A 33 18.71 -25.66 31.12
CA ALA A 33 18.69 -27.06 30.67
C ALA A 33 17.32 -27.74 30.87
N VAL A 34 16.66 -27.50 32.01
CA VAL A 34 15.31 -28.03 32.28
C VAL A 34 14.28 -27.46 31.31
N VAL A 35 14.31 -26.14 31.04
CA VAL A 35 13.43 -25.50 30.05
C VAL A 35 13.70 -26.04 28.65
N PHE A 36 14.96 -26.17 28.24
CA PHE A 36 15.33 -26.70 26.93
C PHE A 36 14.83 -28.15 26.72
N VAL A 37 15.02 -29.03 27.72
CA VAL A 37 14.52 -30.42 27.66
C VAL A 37 12.99 -30.48 27.64
N ALA A 38 12.29 -29.58 28.34
CA ALA A 38 10.83 -29.49 28.31
C ALA A 38 10.31 -29.03 26.93
N CYS A 39 10.92 -28.02 26.33
CA CYS A 39 10.62 -27.56 24.97
C CYS A 39 10.87 -28.66 23.93
N TYR A 40 12.06 -29.29 23.95
CA TYR A 40 12.41 -30.35 23.01
C TYR A 40 11.46 -31.55 23.09
N ARG A 41 11.09 -31.98 24.30
CA ARG A 41 10.08 -33.04 24.48
C ARG A 41 8.70 -32.66 23.94
N ARG A 42 8.31 -31.38 24.01
CA ARG A 42 7.03 -30.89 23.48
C ARG A 42 7.02 -30.93 21.95
N GLU A 43 8.10 -30.49 21.28
CA GLU A 43 8.19 -30.51 19.82
C GLU A 43 8.27 -31.93 19.24
N VAL A 44 9.03 -32.84 19.88
CA VAL A 44 9.07 -34.25 19.49
C VAL A 44 7.69 -34.91 19.65
N TYR A 45 6.94 -34.57 20.72
CA TYR A 45 5.58 -35.07 20.90
C TYR A 45 4.61 -34.54 19.84
N ILE A 46 4.64 -33.23 19.54
CA ILE A 46 3.80 -32.61 18.51
C ILE A 46 4.11 -33.19 17.13
N SER A 47 5.40 -33.34 16.78
CA SER A 47 5.83 -33.88 15.49
C SER A 47 5.35 -35.33 15.29
N ASN A 48 5.55 -36.19 16.30
CA ASN A 48 5.07 -37.57 16.27
C ASN A 48 3.53 -37.65 16.21
N HIS A 49 2.81 -36.75 16.88
CA HIS A 49 1.36 -36.70 16.77
C HIS A 49 0.90 -36.26 15.38
N LEU A 50 1.53 -35.24 14.78
CA LEU A 50 1.22 -34.79 13.42
C LEU A 50 1.43 -35.89 12.40
N VAL A 51 2.58 -36.58 12.45
CA VAL A 51 2.91 -37.67 11.52
C VAL A 51 1.87 -38.80 11.60
N ASN A 52 1.49 -39.24 12.81
CA ASN A 52 0.47 -40.28 12.99
C ASN A 52 -0.94 -39.85 12.54
N THR A 53 -1.29 -38.58 12.73
CA THR A 53 -2.57 -38.03 12.24
C THR A 53 -2.59 -37.90 10.72
N LEU A 54 -1.50 -37.47 10.10
CA LEU A 54 -1.39 -37.35 8.64
C LEU A 54 -1.37 -38.73 7.96
N SER A 55 -0.70 -39.73 8.56
CA SER A 55 -0.65 -41.10 8.03
C SER A 55 -1.95 -41.90 8.19
N SER A 56 -2.99 -41.33 8.80
CA SER A 56 -4.32 -41.94 8.95
C SER A 56 -5.41 -41.28 8.08
N LEU A 57 -5.06 -40.28 7.26
CA LEU A 57 -5.97 -39.70 6.28
C LEU A 57 -6.22 -40.68 5.10
N PRO A 58 -7.48 -40.93 4.68
CA PRO A 58 -7.78 -41.80 3.55
C PRO A 58 -7.21 -41.24 2.23
N ALA A 59 -6.58 -42.10 1.43
CA ALA A 59 -5.98 -41.74 0.14
C ALA A 59 -6.96 -41.07 -0.85
N ALA A 60 -8.28 -41.25 -0.66
CA ALA A 60 -9.32 -40.56 -1.43
C ALA A 60 -9.32 -39.03 -1.27
N MET A 61 -8.71 -38.47 -0.21
CA MET A 61 -8.48 -37.02 -0.09
C MET A 61 -7.28 -36.51 -0.89
N ILE A 62 -6.44 -37.40 -1.44
CA ILE A 62 -5.26 -37.06 -2.26
C ILE A 62 -5.53 -37.35 -3.75
N ALA A 63 -6.81 -37.30 -4.15
CA ALA A 63 -7.21 -37.20 -5.55
C ALA A 63 -7.08 -35.75 -6.02
N THR A 64 -5.83 -35.28 -6.22
CA THR A 64 -5.57 -33.95 -6.75
C THR A 64 -6.20 -33.81 -8.15
N LYS A 65 -7.04 -32.78 -8.33
CA LYS A 65 -7.47 -32.36 -9.66
C LYS A 65 -6.23 -31.96 -10.47
N ASP A 66 -6.32 -32.15 -11.80
CA ASP A 66 -5.33 -31.69 -12.76
C ASP A 66 -4.97 -30.19 -12.50
N PRO A 67 -3.75 -29.88 -12.05
CA PRO A 67 -3.36 -28.51 -11.70
C PRO A 67 -3.23 -27.61 -12.94
N THR A 68 -3.29 -28.15 -14.16
CA THR A 68 -3.34 -27.33 -15.38
C THR A 68 -4.73 -26.74 -15.65
N GLN A 69 -5.78 -27.24 -14.99
CA GLN A 69 -7.10 -26.61 -15.00
C GLN A 69 -7.25 -25.55 -13.90
N PHE A 70 -6.64 -24.37 -14.14
CA PHE A 70 -7.04 -23.14 -13.45
C PHE A 70 -8.57 -22.99 -13.51
N ASP A 71 -9.22 -22.98 -12.34
CA ASP A 71 -10.68 -23.14 -12.25
C ASP A 71 -11.42 -21.90 -12.78
N ARG A 72 -11.75 -21.93 -14.07
CA ARG A 72 -12.55 -20.91 -14.78
C ARG A 72 -13.91 -20.64 -14.13
N SER A 73 -14.42 -21.49 -13.23
CA SER A 73 -15.62 -21.19 -12.46
C SER A 73 -15.41 -20.07 -11.44
N ARG A 74 -14.20 -19.90 -10.89
CA ARG A 74 -13.88 -18.76 -9.99
C ARG A 74 -14.06 -17.42 -10.71
N VAL A 75 -13.39 -17.22 -11.83
CA VAL A 75 -13.50 -15.97 -12.61
C VAL A 75 -14.93 -15.76 -13.12
N ARG A 76 -15.59 -16.81 -13.62
CA ARG A 76 -16.99 -16.73 -14.07
C ARG A 76 -18.00 -16.43 -12.94
N LYS A 77 -17.62 -16.53 -11.67
CA LYS A 77 -18.50 -16.22 -10.54
C LYS A 77 -18.62 -14.72 -10.27
N TRP A 78 -17.66 -13.89 -10.72
CA TRP A 78 -17.69 -12.43 -10.55
C TRP A 78 -18.78 -11.71 -11.39
N ARG A 79 -19.64 -12.45 -12.11
CA ARG A 79 -20.80 -11.93 -12.87
C ARG A 79 -21.85 -11.17 -12.06
N HIS A 80 -21.66 -11.03 -10.74
CA HIS A 80 -22.49 -10.19 -9.89
C HIS A 80 -22.19 -8.70 -10.05
N ILE A 81 -21.00 -8.31 -10.56
CA ILE A 81 -20.68 -6.92 -10.93
C ILE A 81 -21.80 -6.34 -11.78
N GLN A 82 -22.44 -5.28 -11.28
CA GLN A 82 -23.47 -4.55 -12.03
C GLN A 82 -22.79 -3.42 -12.82
N PRO A 83 -22.68 -3.51 -14.17
CA PRO A 83 -22.15 -2.40 -14.96
C PRO A 83 -23.12 -1.22 -14.89
N ILE A 84 -22.67 -0.09 -14.36
CA ILE A 84 -23.50 1.11 -14.30
C ILE A 84 -23.57 1.72 -15.69
N SER A 85 -24.78 1.76 -16.25
CA SER A 85 -25.06 2.41 -17.53
C SER A 85 -24.61 3.87 -17.47
N THR A 86 -23.60 4.20 -18.27
CA THR A 86 -22.89 5.49 -18.26
C THR A 86 -23.79 6.70 -18.55
N ASN A 87 -24.96 6.46 -19.16
CA ASN A 87 -25.97 7.48 -19.46
C ASN A 87 -26.54 8.19 -18.22
N SER A 88 -26.41 7.62 -17.00
CA SER A 88 -26.88 8.26 -15.77
C SER A 88 -25.97 9.40 -15.28
N PHE A 89 -24.67 9.36 -15.59
CA PHE A 89 -23.66 10.21 -14.93
C PHE A 89 -23.59 11.65 -15.47
N ASN A 90 -24.17 11.93 -16.64
CA ASN A 90 -24.06 13.23 -17.32
C ASN A 90 -25.15 14.26 -16.95
N GLN A 91 -26.04 13.97 -15.98
CA GLN A 91 -27.05 14.93 -15.53
C GLN A 91 -26.50 15.97 -14.54
N SER A 92 -25.50 16.76 -14.96
CA SER A 92 -24.99 17.89 -14.19
C SER A 92 -25.80 19.17 -14.48
N GLY A 93 -26.87 19.41 -13.72
CA GLY A 93 -27.57 20.70 -13.70
C GLY A 93 -29.07 20.63 -13.35
N ASN A 94 -29.48 21.44 -12.38
CA ASN A 94 -30.88 21.75 -12.04
C ASN A 94 -31.81 20.58 -11.63
N SER A 95 -31.42 19.82 -10.60
CA SER A 95 -32.38 19.07 -9.76
C SER A 95 -32.32 19.56 -8.30
N ASN A 96 -33.29 20.40 -7.90
CA ASN A 96 -33.45 20.88 -6.51
C ASN A 96 -34.15 19.85 -5.59
N THR A 97 -34.16 18.58 -5.98
CA THR A 97 -34.84 17.47 -5.30
C THR A 97 -33.92 16.79 -4.29
N ASN A 98 -33.98 17.24 -3.03
CA ASN A 98 -33.46 16.48 -1.90
C ASN A 98 -34.17 15.12 -1.80
N THR A 99 -33.47 14.00 -2.06
CA THR A 99 -33.64 12.70 -1.34
C THR A 99 -32.70 11.57 -1.77
N ASP A 100 -31.91 11.67 -2.86
CA ASP A 100 -31.09 10.54 -3.35
C ASP A 100 -29.91 10.15 -2.44
N ALA A 101 -30.24 9.37 -1.40
CA ALA A 101 -29.29 8.67 -0.54
C ALA A 101 -28.42 7.66 -1.32
N ASN A 102 -28.90 7.22 -2.49
CA ASN A 102 -28.23 6.28 -3.41
C ASN A 102 -27.08 6.92 -4.22
N ALA A 103 -26.77 8.20 -4.02
CA ALA A 103 -25.75 8.90 -4.82
C ALA A 103 -24.35 8.29 -4.63
N ILE A 104 -23.86 7.57 -5.64
CA ILE A 104 -22.55 6.91 -5.71
C ILE A 104 -21.43 7.84 -5.22
N LYS A 105 -20.67 7.39 -4.22
CA LYS A 105 -19.58 8.14 -3.57
C LYS A 105 -18.22 7.91 -4.22
N ILE A 106 -18.00 6.72 -4.79
CA ILE A 106 -16.81 6.39 -5.57
C ILE A 106 -17.16 5.53 -6.77
N SER A 107 -16.48 5.74 -7.89
CA SER A 107 -16.59 4.93 -9.10
C SER A 107 -15.27 4.94 -9.86
N PHE A 108 -15.06 3.94 -10.70
CA PHE A 108 -13.88 3.83 -11.53
C PHE A 108 -14.18 3.17 -12.87
N GLN A 109 -13.35 3.46 -13.87
CA GLN A 109 -13.42 2.84 -15.19
C GLN A 109 -12.00 2.40 -15.58
N LEU A 110 -11.90 1.19 -16.12
CA LEU A 110 -10.65 0.64 -16.65
C LEU A 110 -10.54 0.99 -18.14
N TYR A 111 -9.33 1.21 -18.63
CA TYR A 111 -9.08 1.67 -20.00
C TYR A 111 -7.86 1.00 -20.62
N ASN A 112 -7.81 1.00 -21.96
CA ASN A 112 -6.64 0.59 -22.72
C ASN A 112 -5.55 1.68 -22.56
N PRO A 113 -4.27 1.34 -22.28
CA PRO A 113 -3.23 2.34 -22.05
C PRO A 113 -2.93 3.26 -23.25
N THR A 114 -3.35 2.87 -24.45
CA THR A 114 -3.32 3.71 -25.66
C THR A 114 -4.29 4.89 -25.61
N ASP A 115 -5.44 4.68 -24.97
CA ASP A 115 -6.59 5.60 -25.07
C ASP A 115 -6.53 6.63 -23.94
N HIS A 116 -6.11 6.17 -22.76
CA HIS A 116 -5.81 6.99 -21.59
C HIS A 116 -4.44 6.62 -20.99
N PRO A 117 -3.33 7.06 -21.63
CA PRO A 117 -2.00 6.93 -21.06
C PRO A 117 -1.87 7.78 -19.79
N ILE A 118 -1.16 7.28 -18.78
CA ILE A 118 -0.82 8.07 -17.59
C ILE A 118 0.22 9.15 -17.96
N GLN A 119 0.01 10.37 -17.48
CA GLN A 119 1.04 11.40 -17.57
C GLN A 119 2.09 11.13 -16.49
N HIS A 120 3.37 11.00 -16.87
CA HIS A 120 4.50 10.85 -15.94
C HIS A 120 4.86 12.16 -15.21
N SER A 121 3.86 13.00 -14.90
CA SER A 121 3.96 14.31 -14.24
C SER A 121 4.53 14.23 -12.82
N PHE A 122 4.24 13.12 -12.13
CA PHE A 122 4.46 12.96 -10.69
C PHE A 122 5.86 12.44 -10.34
N ASN A 123 6.55 11.76 -11.27
CA ASN A 123 7.79 11.06 -10.98
C ASN A 123 9.03 11.97 -11.14
N GLN A 124 9.08 13.03 -10.34
CA GLN A 124 10.22 13.99 -10.34
C GLN A 124 11.55 13.34 -9.94
N TYR A 125 11.49 12.22 -9.21
CA TYR A 125 12.64 11.47 -8.69
C TYR A 125 13.14 10.38 -9.62
N MET A 126 12.24 9.60 -10.23
CA MET A 126 12.56 8.71 -11.33
C MET A 126 12.00 9.30 -12.62
N LYS A 127 12.64 10.38 -13.08
CA LYS A 127 12.48 10.83 -14.46
C LYS A 127 13.12 9.76 -15.36
N TYR A 128 12.31 8.84 -15.86
CA TYR A 128 12.71 7.74 -16.74
C TYR A 128 13.22 8.26 -18.11
N TYR A 129 14.42 8.83 -18.13
CA TYR A 129 15.05 9.23 -19.38
C TYR A 129 15.91 8.10 -19.95
N LEU A 130 15.48 7.61 -21.11
CA LEU A 130 16.32 7.01 -22.14
C LEU A 130 17.27 8.09 -22.74
N GLY A 131 18.05 8.78 -21.90
CA GLY A 131 18.86 9.93 -22.33
C GLY A 131 19.52 10.71 -21.19
N ASN A 132 20.50 11.54 -21.56
CA ASN A 132 21.33 12.31 -20.62
C ASN A 132 20.59 13.53 -20.04
N MET A 133 20.70 13.73 -18.72
CA MET A 133 20.29 14.97 -18.04
C MET A 133 21.49 15.77 -17.52
N THR A 134 21.40 17.10 -17.63
CA THR A 134 22.30 18.05 -16.94
C THR A 134 21.63 18.63 -15.70
N VAL A 135 22.35 18.71 -14.58
CA VAL A 135 21.85 19.28 -13.31
C VAL A 135 22.84 20.31 -12.76
N GLY A 136 22.31 21.40 -12.18
CA GLY A 136 23.10 22.51 -11.64
C GLY A 136 23.46 23.58 -12.68
N LYS A 137 23.96 24.74 -12.20
CA LYS A 137 24.35 25.88 -13.07
C LYS A 137 25.48 25.50 -14.05
N ASP A 138 26.35 24.58 -13.63
CA ASP A 138 27.56 24.19 -14.36
C ASP A 138 27.29 23.18 -15.50
N LYS A 139 26.03 22.85 -15.77
CA LYS A 139 25.58 21.90 -16.81
C LYS A 139 26.30 20.54 -16.79
N LYS A 140 26.77 20.06 -15.63
CA LYS A 140 27.33 18.70 -15.54
C LYS A 140 26.24 17.70 -15.91
N VAL A 141 26.53 16.87 -16.92
CA VAL A 141 25.74 15.67 -17.21
C VAL A 141 25.92 14.73 -16.03
N VAL A 142 24.87 14.57 -15.23
CA VAL A 142 24.86 13.62 -14.11
C VAL A 142 24.15 12.39 -14.63
N PHE A 143 24.91 11.32 -14.86
CA PHE A 143 24.36 10.05 -15.30
C PHE A 143 23.62 9.41 -14.11
N THR A 144 22.29 9.61 -14.04
CA THR A 144 21.46 9.25 -12.88
C THR A 144 21.28 7.74 -12.67
N GLY A 145 21.76 6.93 -13.62
CA GLY A 145 21.83 5.47 -13.51
C GLY A 145 20.70 4.73 -14.24
N GLU A 146 21.01 3.48 -14.60
CA GLU A 146 20.09 2.39 -15.01
C GLU A 146 18.88 2.79 -15.87
N VAL A 147 19.10 2.86 -17.19
CA VAL A 147 18.02 2.73 -18.17
C VAL A 147 17.33 1.38 -17.96
N ARG A 148 16.01 1.37 -17.71
CA ARG A 148 15.22 0.13 -17.60
C ARG A 148 14.83 -0.34 -19.00
N ILE A 149 15.73 -1.13 -19.59
CA ILE A 149 15.57 -1.75 -20.91
C ILE A 149 14.79 -3.07 -20.82
N GLY A 150 14.81 -3.74 -19.66
CA GLY A 150 14.12 -5.01 -19.46
C GLY A 150 12.61 -4.87 -19.56
N ASN A 151 12.01 -5.58 -20.51
CA ASN A 151 10.57 -5.70 -20.65
C ASN A 151 9.91 -6.22 -19.36
N VAL A 152 8.63 -5.89 -19.17
CA VAL A 152 7.77 -6.67 -18.27
C VAL A 152 7.56 -8.04 -18.93
N PRO A 153 7.68 -9.17 -18.20
CA PRO A 153 7.35 -10.49 -18.74
C PRO A 153 5.95 -10.51 -19.35
N ASP A 154 5.77 -11.12 -20.53
CA ASP A 154 4.49 -11.07 -21.26
C ASP A 154 3.32 -11.60 -20.43
N SER A 155 3.56 -12.63 -19.60
CA SER A 155 2.60 -13.19 -18.63
C SER A 155 2.08 -12.18 -17.60
N LEU A 156 2.87 -11.16 -17.26
CA LEU A 156 2.47 -10.04 -16.41
C LEU A 156 1.84 -8.88 -17.21
N MET A 157 1.91 -8.89 -18.54
CA MET A 157 1.21 -7.91 -19.38
C MET A 157 -0.19 -8.41 -19.76
N ARG A 158 -0.27 -9.57 -20.42
CA ARG A 158 -1.51 -10.20 -20.90
C ARG A 158 -1.43 -11.72 -20.81
N SER A 159 -2.61 -12.35 -20.82
CA SER A 159 -2.81 -13.80 -20.87
C SER A 159 -3.83 -14.14 -21.96
N SER A 160 -4.06 -15.43 -22.21
CA SER A 160 -5.19 -15.90 -23.02
C SER A 160 -6.57 -15.53 -22.45
N ASN A 161 -6.61 -15.06 -21.20
CA ASN A 161 -7.82 -14.80 -20.41
C ASN A 161 -7.97 -13.30 -20.06
N GLY A 162 -7.20 -12.39 -20.67
CA GLY A 162 -7.29 -10.95 -20.43
C GLY A 162 -6.00 -10.31 -19.90
N ARG A 163 -6.11 -9.10 -19.34
CA ARG A 163 -4.97 -8.21 -19.01
C ARG A 163 -4.51 -8.36 -17.57
N VAL A 164 -3.20 -8.45 -17.36
CA VAL A 164 -2.61 -8.50 -16.03
C VAL A 164 -2.17 -7.09 -15.60
N LEU A 165 -1.18 -6.48 -16.25
CA LEU A 165 -0.75 -5.08 -16.01
C LEU A 165 -0.99 -4.13 -17.21
N ASP A 166 -1.61 -4.60 -18.29
CA ASP A 166 -1.83 -3.80 -19.51
C ASP A 166 -3.17 -3.05 -19.55
N PHE A 167 -3.49 -2.33 -18.48
CA PHE A 167 -4.66 -1.44 -18.40
C PHE A 167 -4.31 -0.16 -17.60
N THR A 168 -5.07 0.91 -17.81
CA THR A 168 -5.07 2.11 -16.96
C THR A 168 -6.45 2.30 -16.31
N ILE A 169 -6.57 3.25 -15.39
CA ILE A 169 -7.79 3.49 -14.60
C ILE A 169 -7.97 5.00 -14.39
N LYS A 170 -9.22 5.46 -14.33
CA LYS A 170 -9.58 6.72 -13.67
C LYS A 170 -10.55 6.43 -12.52
N ILE A 171 -10.45 7.19 -11.45
CA ILE A 171 -11.38 7.13 -10.31
C ILE A 171 -12.10 8.47 -10.21
N SER A 172 -13.42 8.44 -10.01
CA SER A 172 -14.26 9.59 -9.69
C SER A 172 -14.87 9.38 -8.30
N THR A 173 -14.62 10.30 -7.37
CA THR A 173 -15.04 10.17 -5.96
C THR A 173 -15.43 11.51 -5.36
N SER A 174 -16.47 11.50 -4.51
CA SER A 174 -16.83 12.64 -3.66
C SER A 174 -16.19 12.57 -2.26
N LEU A 175 -15.45 11.50 -1.97
CA LEU A 175 -14.88 11.20 -0.65
C LEU A 175 -13.52 11.88 -0.45
N LYS A 176 -13.13 12.02 0.81
CA LYS A 176 -11.83 12.57 1.23
C LYS A 176 -10.94 11.44 1.73
N LEU A 177 -9.90 11.13 0.97
CA LEU A 177 -8.95 10.05 1.21
C LEU A 177 -7.65 10.59 1.81
N LEU A 178 -7.06 9.91 2.78
CA LEU A 178 -5.75 10.24 3.34
C LEU A 178 -4.85 9.01 3.42
N SER A 179 -3.83 8.94 2.57
CA SER A 179 -2.79 7.91 2.64
C SER A 179 -1.69 8.29 3.63
N ILE A 180 -1.33 7.40 4.55
CA ILE A 180 -0.26 7.58 5.53
C ILE A 180 0.76 6.45 5.41
N GLY A 181 2.03 6.78 5.17
CA GLY A 181 3.09 5.78 4.98
C GLY A 181 4.45 6.34 4.56
N ASP A 182 5.35 5.44 4.16
CA ASP A 182 6.74 5.72 3.80
C ASP A 182 6.90 6.28 2.34
N SER A 183 8.10 6.22 1.76
CA SER A 183 8.30 6.64 0.35
C SER A 183 7.54 5.80 -0.67
N VAL A 184 7.25 4.54 -0.40
CA VAL A 184 6.45 3.68 -1.27
C VAL A 184 5.01 4.18 -1.27
N THR A 185 4.46 4.58 -0.12
CA THR A 185 3.17 5.29 -0.09
C THR A 185 3.21 6.59 -0.89
N ILE A 186 4.27 7.40 -0.81
CA ILE A 186 4.35 8.62 -1.64
C ILE A 186 4.30 8.28 -3.15
N GLN A 187 4.99 7.23 -3.60
CA GLN A 187 4.93 6.79 -5.00
C GLN A 187 3.51 6.35 -5.42
N TYR A 188 2.82 5.56 -4.59
CA TYR A 188 1.46 5.11 -4.88
C TYR A 188 0.44 6.23 -4.80
N SER A 189 0.46 7.05 -3.77
CA SER A 189 -0.48 8.17 -3.61
C SER A 189 -0.29 9.24 -4.67
N TYR A 190 0.94 9.49 -5.14
CA TYR A 190 1.19 10.32 -6.30
C TYR A 190 0.55 9.78 -7.59
N SER A 191 0.50 8.46 -7.74
CA SER A 191 -0.12 7.81 -8.90
C SER A 191 -1.64 7.84 -8.79
N LEU A 192 -2.16 7.57 -7.58
CA LEU A 192 -3.57 7.68 -7.21
C LEU A 192 -4.09 9.11 -7.42
N ASP A 193 -3.31 10.12 -7.04
CA ASP A 193 -3.57 11.54 -7.32
C ASP A 193 -3.79 11.77 -8.82
N GLU A 194 -2.95 11.24 -9.72
CA GLU A 194 -3.15 11.41 -11.17
C GLU A 194 -4.38 10.66 -11.69
N ILE A 195 -4.62 9.44 -11.19
CA ILE A 195 -5.82 8.63 -11.47
C ILE A 195 -7.11 9.34 -11.01
N LEU A 196 -7.00 10.20 -9.99
CA LEU A 196 -8.02 11.09 -9.46
C LEU A 196 -8.01 12.50 -10.10
N GLY A 197 -7.12 12.78 -11.06
CA GLY A 197 -7.09 14.01 -11.86
C GLY A 197 -6.07 15.08 -11.47
N GLY A 198 -5.10 14.79 -10.61
CA GLY A 198 -4.15 15.75 -10.03
C GLY A 198 -3.48 16.73 -11.00
N ALA A 199 -2.85 16.25 -12.09
CA ALA A 199 -2.31 17.12 -13.13
C ALA A 199 -3.40 17.66 -14.08
N SER A 200 -4.37 16.82 -14.47
CA SER A 200 -5.48 17.20 -15.37
C SER A 200 -6.33 18.36 -14.85
N LEU A 201 -6.46 18.49 -13.53
CA LEU A 201 -7.17 19.56 -12.82
C LEU A 201 -6.20 20.60 -12.22
N SER A 202 -4.87 20.38 -12.37
CA SER A 202 -3.79 21.17 -11.75
C SER A 202 -3.97 21.41 -10.24
N SER A 203 -4.58 20.45 -9.55
CA SER A 203 -5.12 20.62 -8.19
C SER A 203 -4.22 20.07 -7.08
N ARG A 204 -3.02 19.55 -7.40
CA ARG A 204 -2.05 19.09 -6.39
C ARG A 204 -1.30 20.25 -5.74
N THR A 205 -1.49 20.42 -4.42
CA THR A 205 -0.74 21.33 -3.55
C THR A 205 0.23 20.56 -2.65
N VAL A 206 1.48 20.98 -2.56
CA VAL A 206 2.43 20.51 -1.52
C VAL A 206 2.23 21.34 -0.26
N LEU A 207 1.83 20.70 0.84
CA LEU A 207 1.59 21.36 2.13
C LEU A 207 2.87 21.51 2.96
N TRP A 208 3.83 20.58 2.82
CA TRP A 208 5.21 20.72 3.32
C TRP A 208 6.15 19.66 2.72
N GLU A 209 7.44 19.91 2.81
CA GLU A 209 8.51 18.95 2.57
C GLU A 209 9.01 18.36 3.90
N SER A 210 9.34 17.07 3.94
CA SER A 210 10.03 16.45 5.09
C SER A 210 11.51 16.84 5.12
N TRP A 211 12.13 16.97 3.94
CA TRP A 211 13.43 17.59 3.67
C TRP A 211 13.46 18.08 2.21
N SER A 212 14.42 18.93 1.85
CA SER A 212 14.42 19.70 0.60
C SER A 212 13.98 18.91 -0.65
N GLY A 213 12.93 19.38 -1.33
CA GLY A 213 12.25 18.74 -2.46
C GLY A 213 11.29 17.61 -2.08
N HIS A 214 11.63 16.81 -1.07
CA HIS A 214 10.89 15.59 -0.72
C HIS A 214 9.64 15.91 0.10
N VAL A 215 8.50 15.89 -0.58
CA VAL A 215 7.17 16.07 0.00
C VAL A 215 6.96 15.22 1.25
N GLY A 216 6.54 15.91 2.32
CA GLY A 216 6.09 15.33 3.57
C GLY A 216 4.57 15.33 3.72
N GLY A 217 3.89 16.25 3.03
CA GLY A 217 2.44 16.25 2.91
C GLY A 217 1.94 16.94 1.64
N SER A 218 0.95 16.37 0.96
CA SER A 218 0.31 16.89 -0.25
C SER A 218 -1.21 16.66 -0.26
N VAL A 219 -1.94 17.45 -1.04
CA VAL A 219 -3.38 17.33 -1.26
C VAL A 219 -3.72 17.58 -2.73
N VAL A 220 -4.62 16.80 -3.30
CA VAL A 220 -5.32 17.03 -4.57
C VAL A 220 -6.77 17.40 -4.26
N TYR A 221 -7.19 18.62 -4.62
CA TYR A 221 -8.53 19.14 -4.35
C TYR A 221 -8.93 20.21 -5.38
N PRO A 222 -9.92 19.97 -6.28
CA PRO A 222 -10.75 18.77 -6.42
C PRO A 222 -10.04 17.58 -7.06
N THR A 223 -10.53 16.37 -6.74
CA THR A 223 -10.43 15.18 -7.60
C THR A 223 -11.57 15.19 -8.63
N PHE A 224 -11.51 14.30 -9.63
CA PHE A 224 -12.72 13.86 -10.31
C PHE A 224 -13.77 13.41 -9.26
N GLY A 225 -15.02 13.84 -9.43
CA GLY A 225 -16.10 13.64 -8.45
C GLY A 225 -16.17 14.67 -7.31
N GLY A 226 -15.22 15.61 -7.21
CA GLY A 226 -15.25 16.70 -6.24
C GLY A 226 -14.80 16.34 -4.81
N GLY A 227 -14.33 15.11 -4.59
CA GLY A 227 -13.64 14.66 -3.40
C GLY A 227 -12.19 15.19 -3.33
N ALA A 228 -11.41 14.62 -2.41
CA ALA A 228 -10.01 14.99 -2.21
C ALA A 228 -9.12 13.76 -1.97
N SER A 229 -7.89 13.82 -2.46
CA SER A 229 -6.80 12.91 -2.07
C SER A 229 -5.79 13.68 -1.24
N ALA A 230 -5.26 13.06 -0.19
CA ALA A 230 -4.21 13.61 0.64
C ALA A 230 -3.16 12.53 0.95
N THR A 231 -1.93 12.95 1.18
CA THR A 231 -0.82 12.06 1.50
C THR A 231 0.01 12.63 2.64
N TRP A 232 0.36 11.81 3.63
CA TRP A 232 1.31 12.14 4.70
C TRP A 232 2.47 11.14 4.70
N ARG A 233 3.69 11.64 4.47
CA ARG A 233 4.91 10.85 4.69
C ARG A 233 5.21 10.67 6.17
N MET A 234 5.17 9.43 6.65
CA MET A 234 5.59 9.03 8.00
C MET A 234 6.51 7.80 7.93
N THR A 235 7.33 7.59 8.96
CA THR A 235 8.23 6.43 9.11
C THR A 235 7.88 5.60 10.35
N GLY A 236 6.65 5.73 10.83
CA GLY A 236 6.08 4.98 11.95
C GLY A 236 4.57 5.21 12.03
N LEU A 237 3.86 4.31 12.69
CA LEU A 237 2.42 4.43 12.93
C LEU A 237 2.08 5.68 13.78
N LEU A 238 0.89 6.26 13.57
CA LEU A 238 0.39 7.36 14.41
C LEU A 238 0.34 6.93 15.88
N SER A 239 0.89 7.75 16.78
CA SER A 239 0.95 7.45 18.21
C SER A 239 1.03 8.71 19.06
N ARG A 240 0.45 8.67 20.27
CA ARG A 240 0.43 9.80 21.21
C ARG A 240 1.83 10.17 21.68
N THR A 241 2.73 9.19 21.84
CA THR A 241 4.16 9.43 22.13
C THR A 241 4.94 9.96 20.92
N GLY A 242 4.35 9.90 19.73
CA GLY A 242 4.87 10.50 18.50
C GLY A 242 4.43 11.94 18.25
N GLU A 243 3.59 12.56 19.09
CA GLU A 243 3.26 13.98 18.91
C GLU A 243 4.45 14.88 19.27
N GLY A 244 4.74 15.86 18.42
CA GLY A 244 5.87 16.80 18.59
C GLY A 244 7.23 16.21 18.22
N MET A 245 7.34 14.88 18.09
CA MET A 245 8.56 14.20 17.68
C MET A 245 8.97 14.57 16.23
N PRO A 246 10.25 14.45 15.87
CA PRO A 246 10.73 14.83 14.54
C PRO A 246 10.03 14.10 13.39
N ALA A 247 9.79 14.85 12.31
CA ALA A 247 9.36 14.27 11.04
C ALA A 247 10.38 13.23 10.52
N ALA A 248 9.94 12.39 9.57
CA ALA A 248 10.75 11.36 8.92
C ALA A 248 12.17 11.84 8.57
N ASN A 249 13.15 10.98 8.86
CA ASN A 249 14.58 11.12 8.51
C ASN A 249 15.36 12.28 9.13
N LYS A 250 14.80 13.04 10.07
CA LYS A 250 15.55 14.11 10.77
C LYS A 250 16.61 13.60 11.75
N GLU A 251 16.32 12.51 12.46
CA GLU A 251 17.25 11.84 13.38
C GLU A 251 17.05 10.32 13.29
N LYS A 252 18.16 9.55 13.24
CA LYS A 252 18.10 8.08 13.24
C LYS A 252 17.41 7.58 14.51
N GLY A 253 16.41 6.70 14.37
CA GLY A 253 15.66 6.14 15.49
C GLY A 253 14.69 7.10 16.21
N LYS A 254 14.48 8.33 15.69
CA LYS A 254 13.53 9.31 16.26
C LYS A 254 12.59 9.97 15.23
N GLY A 255 12.76 9.66 13.95
CA GLY A 255 11.86 10.11 12.89
C GLY A 255 10.53 9.35 12.90
N GLY A 256 9.48 9.96 12.36
CA GLY A 256 8.14 9.36 12.28
C GLY A 256 7.13 10.01 13.23
N GLY A 257 7.52 11.07 13.94
CA GLY A 257 6.62 11.91 14.69
C GLY A 257 5.66 12.71 13.82
N TRP A 258 4.58 13.17 14.45
CA TRP A 258 3.53 13.99 13.85
C TRP A 258 3.29 15.26 14.68
N SER A 259 2.47 16.18 14.18
CA SER A 259 2.09 17.36 14.97
C SER A 259 0.72 17.90 14.57
N MET A 260 0.01 18.49 15.54
CA MET A 260 -1.23 19.24 15.30
C MET A 260 -1.09 20.35 14.23
N LYS A 261 0.13 20.86 13.98
CA LYS A 261 0.42 21.81 12.89
C LYS A 261 0.26 21.18 11.49
N HIS A 262 0.62 19.90 11.34
CA HIS A 262 0.45 19.16 10.09
C HIS A 262 -1.00 18.74 9.90
N VAL A 263 -1.66 18.25 10.96
CA VAL A 263 -3.11 17.93 10.97
C VAL A 263 -3.93 19.15 10.52
N LYS A 264 -3.71 20.32 11.12
CA LYS A 264 -4.41 21.56 10.75
C LYS A 264 -4.12 22.02 9.31
N ARG A 265 -2.94 21.71 8.73
CA ARG A 265 -2.66 22.02 7.32
C ARG A 265 -3.52 21.20 6.35
N PHE A 266 -3.85 19.96 6.69
CA PHE A 266 -4.83 19.19 5.91
C PHE A 266 -6.25 19.70 6.15
N LEU A 267 -6.72 19.74 7.41
CA LEU A 267 -8.13 20.06 7.72
C LEU A 267 -8.56 21.45 7.24
N ASN A 268 -7.65 22.42 7.28
CA ASN A 268 -7.87 23.79 6.84
C ASN A 268 -7.40 24.04 5.40
N HIS A 269 -7.16 22.99 4.59
CA HIS A 269 -6.92 23.19 3.16
C HIS A 269 -8.23 23.61 2.48
N GLU A 270 -8.24 24.83 1.96
CA GLU A 270 -9.32 25.43 1.19
C GLU A 270 -9.07 25.22 -0.31
N GLN A 271 -10.13 25.02 -1.09
CA GLN A 271 -10.03 24.73 -2.54
C GLN A 271 -9.74 26.00 -3.39
N PHE A 272 -8.58 26.61 -3.17
CA PHE A 272 -8.04 27.75 -3.95
C PHE A 272 -8.08 27.53 -5.48
N GLY A 273 -8.04 26.27 -5.94
CA GLY A 273 -8.13 25.93 -7.36
C GLY A 273 -9.52 26.09 -7.98
N LEU A 274 -10.61 25.89 -7.22
CA LEU A 274 -11.96 25.82 -7.82
C LEU A 274 -12.44 27.15 -8.39
N GLU A 275 -12.01 28.27 -7.83
CA GLU A 275 -12.31 29.59 -8.38
C GLU A 275 -11.50 29.86 -9.66
N MET A 276 -10.22 29.49 -9.71
CA MET A 276 -9.41 29.61 -10.93
C MET A 276 -9.91 28.70 -12.07
N VAL A 277 -10.26 27.44 -11.78
CA VAL A 277 -10.83 26.53 -12.78
C VAL A 277 -12.13 27.11 -13.34
N ARG A 278 -13.05 27.57 -12.48
CA ARG A 278 -14.29 28.24 -12.92
C ARG A 278 -14.06 29.54 -13.66
N MET A 279 -12.99 30.29 -13.35
CA MET A 279 -12.59 31.47 -14.13
C MET A 279 -12.07 31.09 -15.51
N GLN A 280 -11.28 30.01 -15.63
CA GLN A 280 -10.79 29.51 -16.92
C GLN A 280 -11.91 28.92 -17.78
N GLU A 281 -12.77 28.06 -17.21
CA GLU A 281 -13.96 27.53 -17.90
C GLU A 281 -14.86 28.66 -18.42
N LYS A 282 -15.11 29.68 -17.58
CA LYS A 282 -15.85 30.88 -18.00
C LYS A 282 -15.13 31.64 -19.11
N ALA A 283 -13.82 31.83 -19.02
CA ALA A 283 -13.04 32.51 -20.05
C ALA A 283 -13.09 31.77 -21.40
N GLU A 284 -12.90 30.44 -21.39
CA GLU A 284 -13.00 29.59 -22.58
C GLU A 284 -14.41 29.59 -23.17
N ALA A 285 -15.45 29.54 -22.33
CA ALA A 285 -16.84 29.69 -22.78
C ALA A 285 -17.10 31.08 -23.40
N HIS A 286 -16.56 32.15 -22.81
CA HIS A 286 -16.66 33.51 -23.34
C HIS A 286 -15.93 33.67 -24.69
N VAL A 287 -14.76 33.03 -24.85
CA VAL A 287 -14.01 33.00 -26.11
C VAL A 287 -14.74 32.19 -27.19
N LYS A 288 -15.41 31.09 -26.83
CA LYS A 288 -16.28 30.33 -27.75
C LYS A 288 -17.50 31.15 -28.17
N MET A 289 -18.20 31.79 -27.22
CA MET A 289 -19.35 32.65 -27.53
C MET A 289 -18.99 33.86 -28.39
N LYS A 290 -17.86 34.55 -28.13
CA LYS A 290 -17.42 35.69 -28.96
C LYS A 290 -17.06 35.35 -30.41
N LYS A 291 -17.05 34.07 -30.80
CA LYS A 291 -16.94 33.63 -32.21
C LYS A 291 -18.30 33.40 -32.90
N GLN A 292 -19.42 33.65 -32.22
CA GLN A 292 -20.77 33.50 -32.76
C GLN A 292 -21.56 34.83 -32.62
N SER A 293 -21.92 35.42 -33.77
CA SER A 293 -22.70 36.68 -33.92
C SER A 293 -22.04 37.97 -33.40
N PRO A 294 -21.72 38.95 -34.27
CA PRO A 294 -21.22 40.26 -33.85
C PRO A 294 -22.25 41.26 -33.29
N ASN A 295 -23.57 40.94 -33.31
CA ASN A 295 -24.59 41.98 -33.55
C ASN A 295 -25.66 42.21 -32.45
N GLU A 296 -25.48 41.71 -31.22
CA GLU A 296 -26.32 42.11 -30.06
C GLU A 296 -25.49 42.72 -28.94
N SER A 297 -25.62 44.03 -28.73
CA SER A 297 -25.13 44.72 -27.54
C SER A 297 -26.17 44.64 -26.41
N ARG A 298 -25.86 43.91 -25.33
CA ARG A 298 -26.63 43.94 -24.08
C ARG A 298 -25.71 44.12 -22.88
N ASP A 299 -25.99 45.16 -22.09
CA ASP A 299 -25.30 45.42 -20.83
C ASP A 299 -25.70 44.41 -19.75
N VAL A 300 -24.97 43.30 -19.69
CA VAL A 300 -25.12 42.31 -18.62
C VAL A 300 -24.47 42.85 -17.35
N ALA A 301 -25.28 43.48 -16.50
CA ALA A 301 -24.85 44.01 -15.20
C ALA A 301 -24.25 42.88 -14.34
N PHE A 302 -22.94 42.95 -14.09
CA PHE A 302 -22.20 41.93 -13.36
C PHE A 302 -22.48 42.05 -11.85
N THR A 303 -23.49 41.35 -11.36
CA THR A 303 -23.81 41.31 -9.93
C THR A 303 -22.63 40.72 -9.14
N LYS A 304 -22.15 41.47 -8.14
CA LYS A 304 -21.20 40.98 -7.14
C LYS A 304 -21.90 39.95 -6.24
N ASN A 305 -22.02 38.71 -6.71
CA ASN A 305 -22.45 37.60 -5.86
C ASN A 305 -21.47 37.46 -4.70
N THR A 306 -22.00 37.43 -3.48
CA THR A 306 -21.24 37.28 -2.25
C THR A 306 -20.37 36.02 -2.32
N VAL A 307 -19.06 36.17 -2.08
CA VAL A 307 -18.15 35.02 -2.01
C VAL A 307 -18.41 34.28 -0.71
N ASN A 308 -19.35 33.33 -0.77
CA ASN A 308 -19.56 32.34 0.28
C ASN A 308 -18.23 31.63 0.54
N SER A 309 -17.83 31.53 1.81
CA SER A 309 -16.50 31.06 2.19
C SER A 309 -16.19 29.69 1.59
N THR A 310 -15.00 29.58 0.99
CA THR A 310 -14.48 28.36 0.39
C THR A 310 -14.62 27.22 1.39
N PRO A 311 -15.26 26.09 1.05
CA PRO A 311 -15.33 24.98 1.98
C PRO A 311 -13.91 24.49 2.28
N SER A 312 -13.63 24.17 3.53
CA SER A 312 -12.41 23.48 3.95
C SER A 312 -12.64 21.98 4.07
N LEU A 313 -11.58 21.17 4.06
CA LEU A 313 -11.71 19.71 4.15
C LEU A 313 -12.45 19.27 5.43
N LYS A 314 -12.13 19.85 6.59
CA LYS A 314 -12.72 19.62 7.93
C LYS A 314 -12.61 18.21 8.52
N LYS A 315 -12.70 17.15 7.70
CA LYS A 315 -12.46 15.75 8.04
C LYS A 315 -11.97 14.99 6.81
N PHE A 316 -11.48 13.76 7.02
CA PHE A 316 -11.37 12.74 5.99
C PHE A 316 -12.43 11.66 6.21
N ASP A 317 -12.78 10.93 5.15
CA ASP A 317 -13.71 9.81 5.22
C ASP A 317 -12.95 8.49 5.40
N VAL A 318 -11.85 8.33 4.65
CA VAL A 318 -11.01 7.13 4.60
C VAL A 318 -9.55 7.45 4.89
N VAL A 319 -8.90 6.64 5.73
CA VAL A 319 -7.42 6.57 5.82
C VAL A 319 -6.91 5.25 5.24
N ILE A 320 -5.85 5.33 4.44
CA ILE A 320 -5.10 4.17 3.94
C ILE A 320 -3.77 4.13 4.69
N PHE A 321 -3.55 3.12 5.52
CA PHE A 321 -2.31 2.92 6.26
C PHE A 321 -1.40 1.90 5.58
N ARG A 322 -0.18 2.31 5.26
CA ARG A 322 0.93 1.39 4.97
C ARG A 322 1.85 1.29 6.18
N THR A 323 2.10 0.07 6.66
CA THR A 323 3.12 -0.15 7.69
C THR A 323 4.53 -0.04 7.11
N MET A 324 5.36 0.77 7.76
CA MET A 324 6.67 1.20 7.25
C MET A 324 7.78 0.18 7.58
N HIS A 325 7.69 -1.03 7.02
CA HIS A 325 8.69 -2.08 7.22
C HIS A 325 10.09 -1.64 6.75
N GLY A 326 11.09 -1.73 7.64
CA GLY A 326 12.43 -1.17 7.46
C GLY A 326 12.62 0.23 8.08
N TRP A 327 11.55 0.84 8.60
CA TRP A 327 11.63 2.01 9.49
C TRP A 327 11.21 1.70 10.93
N MET A 328 10.26 0.77 11.09
CA MET A 328 9.92 0.13 12.37
C MET A 328 10.52 -1.28 12.43
N ASN A 329 10.91 -1.72 13.63
CA ASN A 329 11.27 -3.11 13.89
C ASN A 329 9.99 -3.99 13.94
N THR A 330 10.10 -5.27 13.63
CA THR A 330 8.92 -6.15 13.53
C THR A 330 8.22 -6.40 14.87
N ASP A 331 8.93 -6.29 15.99
CA ASP A 331 8.40 -6.38 17.36
C ASP A 331 7.71 -5.08 17.83
N GLU A 332 8.02 -3.94 17.22
CA GLU A 332 7.32 -2.67 17.44
C GLU A 332 5.94 -2.62 16.76
N ILE A 333 5.73 -3.48 15.76
CA ILE A 333 4.50 -3.55 14.96
C ILE A 333 3.53 -4.54 15.64
N THR A 334 2.77 -4.05 16.62
CA THR A 334 1.80 -4.84 17.41
C THR A 334 0.36 -4.37 17.23
N ALA A 335 -0.62 -5.22 17.55
CA ALA A 335 -2.04 -4.91 17.43
C ALA A 335 -2.43 -3.61 18.17
N ASN A 336 -1.91 -3.41 19.38
CA ASN A 336 -2.13 -2.20 20.17
C ASN A 336 -1.65 -0.92 19.44
N ARG A 337 -0.61 -1.01 18.61
CA ARG A 337 -0.07 0.12 17.84
C ARG A 337 -0.91 0.44 16.61
N PHE A 338 -1.51 -0.57 15.98
CA PHE A 338 -2.55 -0.35 14.97
C PHE A 338 -3.79 0.29 15.59
N LEU A 339 -4.30 -0.25 16.70
CA LEU A 339 -5.47 0.29 17.41
C LEU A 339 -5.23 1.75 17.83
N GLU A 340 -4.06 2.09 18.38
CA GLU A 340 -3.67 3.46 18.71
C GLU A 340 -3.67 4.39 17.47
N ALA A 341 -3.09 3.95 16.36
CA ALA A 341 -3.01 4.73 15.12
C ALA A 341 -4.38 4.97 14.46
N MET A 342 -5.27 3.99 14.55
CA MET A 342 -6.64 4.08 14.03
C MET A 342 -7.51 4.98 14.91
N GLN A 343 -7.42 4.86 16.24
CA GLN A 343 -8.06 5.79 17.17
C GLN A 343 -7.60 7.23 16.91
N LEU A 344 -6.29 7.45 16.73
CA LEU A 344 -5.73 8.76 16.40
C LEU A 344 -6.20 9.27 15.03
N SER A 345 -6.42 8.40 14.06
CA SER A 345 -6.98 8.80 12.76
C SER A 345 -8.41 9.32 12.90
N THR A 346 -9.24 8.63 13.69
CA THR A 346 -10.59 9.10 14.01
C THR A 346 -10.57 10.40 14.82
N GLU A 347 -9.70 10.52 15.83
CA GLU A 347 -9.59 11.72 16.68
C GLU A 347 -9.01 12.95 15.97
N LEU A 348 -7.98 12.78 15.14
CA LEU A 348 -7.29 13.88 14.48
C LEU A 348 -7.94 14.29 13.15
N PHE A 349 -8.60 13.36 12.47
CA PHE A 349 -9.08 13.55 11.10
C PHE A 349 -10.58 13.26 10.90
N GLY A 350 -11.31 12.80 11.92
CA GLY A 350 -12.76 12.50 11.79
C GLY A 350 -13.06 11.32 10.87
N VAL A 351 -12.10 10.41 10.74
CA VAL A 351 -12.11 9.27 9.82
C VAL A 351 -13.13 8.20 10.24
N GLU A 352 -13.84 7.64 9.27
CA GLU A 352 -14.87 6.63 9.51
C GLU A 352 -14.46 5.24 8.99
N THR A 353 -13.58 5.17 7.98
CA THR A 353 -13.05 3.92 7.42
C THR A 353 -11.53 3.91 7.43
N VAL A 354 -10.92 2.78 7.84
CA VAL A 354 -9.48 2.53 7.70
C VAL A 354 -9.25 1.35 6.75
N ILE A 355 -8.25 1.48 5.87
CA ILE A 355 -7.73 0.40 5.04
C ILE A 355 -6.29 0.11 5.49
N LEU A 356 -6.03 -1.11 5.95
CA LEU A 356 -4.70 -1.60 6.33
C LEU A 356 -4.06 -2.29 5.11
N GLN A 357 -2.94 -1.75 4.63
CA GLN A 357 -2.20 -2.28 3.48
C GLN A 357 -1.13 -3.28 3.94
N THR A 358 -1.25 -4.56 3.52
CA THR A 358 -0.31 -5.61 3.94
C THR A 358 1.12 -5.38 3.43
N ILE A 359 2.08 -5.85 4.21
CA ILE A 359 3.52 -5.67 4.00
C ILE A 359 4.00 -6.71 2.97
N PRO A 360 4.64 -6.28 1.85
CA PRO A 360 5.22 -7.19 0.86
C PRO A 360 6.61 -7.67 1.26
N PHE A 361 7.12 -8.67 0.53
CA PHE A 361 8.55 -8.92 0.51
C PHE A 361 9.33 -7.70 -0.04
N THR A 362 10.51 -7.43 0.52
CA THR A 362 11.38 -6.30 0.15
C THR A 362 12.87 -6.65 0.34
N ASN A 363 13.77 -5.76 -0.08
CA ASN A 363 15.18 -5.80 0.31
C ASN A 363 15.44 -5.54 1.81
N ASN A 364 14.44 -5.07 2.56
CA ASN A 364 14.50 -4.96 4.01
C ASN A 364 14.39 -6.32 4.73
N VAL A 365 13.98 -7.39 4.03
CA VAL A 365 13.80 -8.74 4.57
C VAL A 365 15.11 -9.52 4.41
N LYS A 366 15.97 -9.55 5.44
CA LYS A 366 17.33 -10.13 5.33
C LYS A 366 17.35 -11.64 5.51
N THR A 367 16.40 -12.19 6.26
CA THR A 367 16.33 -13.59 6.70
C THR A 367 14.93 -14.18 6.58
N GLU A 368 14.84 -15.51 6.69
CA GLU A 368 13.55 -16.21 6.76
C GLU A 368 12.75 -15.82 8.02
N ASP A 369 13.42 -15.55 9.14
CA ASP A 369 12.77 -15.06 10.37
C ASP A 369 12.11 -13.68 10.18
N ASP A 370 12.74 -12.78 9.42
CA ASP A 370 12.13 -11.49 9.03
C ASP A 370 10.88 -11.72 8.16
N TRP A 371 10.93 -12.67 7.22
CA TRP A 371 9.78 -13.01 6.37
C TRP A 371 8.63 -13.62 7.18
N ASN A 372 8.94 -14.55 8.07
CA ASN A 372 7.99 -15.15 9.00
C ASN A 372 7.42 -14.11 9.98
N ALA A 373 8.18 -13.08 10.37
CA ALA A 373 7.67 -11.95 11.16
C ALA A 373 6.70 -11.07 10.37
N ILE A 374 6.98 -10.80 9.09
CA ILE A 374 6.07 -10.06 8.20
C ILE A 374 4.75 -10.81 8.00
N ASN A 375 4.78 -12.13 7.78
CA ASN A 375 3.56 -12.93 7.63
C ASN A 375 2.68 -12.85 8.89
N ARG A 376 3.28 -13.01 10.09
CA ARG A 376 2.56 -12.82 11.38
C ARG A 376 1.95 -11.42 11.53
N ILE A 377 2.61 -10.37 11.04
CA ILE A 377 2.08 -9.00 11.05
C ILE A 377 0.89 -8.87 10.08
N ASN A 378 0.98 -9.46 8.89
CA ASN A 378 -0.10 -9.44 7.90
C ASN A 378 -1.33 -10.22 8.39
N ASP A 379 -1.15 -11.36 9.05
CA ASP A 379 -2.25 -12.11 9.69
C ASP A 379 -2.90 -11.31 10.83
N MET A 380 -2.09 -10.65 11.66
CA MET A 380 -2.60 -9.76 12.70
C MET A 380 -3.43 -8.59 12.11
N MET A 381 -3.09 -8.03 10.94
CA MET A 381 -3.95 -7.03 10.27
C MET A 381 -5.30 -7.64 9.86
N ARG A 382 -5.29 -8.84 9.28
CA ARG A 382 -6.49 -9.57 8.85
C ARG A 382 -7.40 -9.89 10.03
N ASP A 383 -6.83 -10.29 11.16
CA ASP A 383 -7.61 -10.65 12.34
C ASP A 383 -8.16 -9.42 13.07
N ILE A 384 -7.44 -8.29 13.08
CA ILE A 384 -7.99 -6.99 13.53
C ILE A 384 -9.20 -6.58 12.68
N ALA A 385 -9.13 -6.73 11.36
CA ALA A 385 -10.26 -6.39 10.47
C ALA A 385 -11.45 -7.33 10.67
N LYS A 386 -11.26 -8.66 10.61
CA LYS A 386 -12.34 -9.66 10.77
C LYS A 386 -13.03 -9.59 12.13
N SER A 387 -12.28 -9.29 13.20
CA SER A 387 -12.82 -9.22 14.56
C SER A 387 -13.41 -7.85 14.92
N TRP A 388 -13.21 -6.84 14.06
CA TRP A 388 -13.43 -5.42 14.34
C TRP A 388 -14.75 -5.14 15.09
N ASN A 389 -15.87 -5.48 14.45
CA ASN A 389 -17.23 -5.22 14.94
C ASN A 389 -17.61 -6.01 16.21
N THR A 390 -16.84 -7.03 16.58
CA THR A 390 -17.14 -7.91 17.73
C THR A 390 -16.26 -7.66 18.96
N GLN A 391 -15.04 -7.14 18.77
CA GLN A 391 -14.06 -6.99 19.86
C GLN A 391 -13.70 -5.54 20.21
N TYR A 392 -13.83 -4.59 19.27
CA TYR A 392 -13.16 -3.29 19.39
C TYR A 392 -14.07 -2.06 19.26
N SER A 393 -15.39 -2.26 19.39
CA SER A 393 -16.45 -1.24 19.29
C SER A 393 -16.44 -0.21 20.44
N ALA A 394 -15.36 0.57 20.54
CA ALA A 394 -15.14 1.61 21.54
C ALA A 394 -15.39 3.02 20.95
N PRO A 395 -15.78 4.01 21.79
CA PRO A 395 -15.93 5.39 21.34
C PRO A 395 -14.64 5.94 20.72
N LYS A 396 -14.78 6.66 19.60
CA LYS A 396 -13.69 7.26 18.79
C LYS A 396 -12.79 6.27 18.04
N MET A 397 -13.25 5.04 17.80
CA MET A 397 -12.64 4.16 16.81
C MET A 397 -13.30 4.37 15.42
N PRO A 398 -12.68 3.94 14.28
CA PRO A 398 -13.35 3.95 12.99
C PRO A 398 -14.56 3.01 12.98
N LYS A 399 -15.52 3.23 12.09
CA LYS A 399 -16.66 2.34 11.89
C LYS A 399 -16.26 1.06 11.17
N HIS A 400 -15.40 1.18 10.16
CA HIS A 400 -15.01 0.08 9.29
C HIS A 400 -13.49 -0.05 9.22
N ILE A 401 -12.99 -1.29 9.27
CA ILE A 401 -11.63 -1.64 8.92
C ILE A 401 -11.68 -2.64 7.77
N LEU A 402 -10.84 -2.39 6.76
CA LEU A 402 -10.60 -3.31 5.66
C LEU A 402 -9.12 -3.65 5.54
N VAL A 403 -8.80 -4.79 4.94
CA VAL A 403 -7.45 -5.13 4.49
C VAL A 403 -7.32 -4.97 2.98
N GLN A 404 -6.21 -4.37 2.55
CA GLN A 404 -5.76 -4.36 1.17
C GLN A 404 -4.53 -5.27 1.02
N GLU A 405 -4.65 -6.31 0.21
CA GLU A 405 -3.65 -7.39 0.09
C GLU A 405 -2.45 -7.06 -0.80
N TYR A 406 -1.91 -5.86 -0.63
CA TYR A 406 -0.75 -5.37 -1.36
C TYR A 406 0.50 -6.25 -1.16
N GLY A 407 0.64 -6.88 0.01
CA GLY A 407 1.71 -7.84 0.27
C GLY A 407 1.65 -9.06 -0.64
N GLN A 408 0.43 -9.61 -0.82
CA GLN A 408 0.18 -10.71 -1.76
C GLN A 408 0.41 -10.27 -3.21
N TYR A 409 -0.09 -9.10 -3.61
CA TYR A 409 0.06 -8.57 -4.97
C TYR A 409 1.53 -8.46 -5.41
N VAL A 410 2.38 -7.85 -4.57
CA VAL A 410 3.81 -7.73 -4.87
C VAL A 410 4.47 -9.11 -4.92
N ASN A 411 4.14 -10.01 -3.99
CA ASN A 411 4.69 -11.36 -4.00
C ASN A 411 4.30 -12.13 -5.28
N HIS A 412 3.04 -12.06 -5.72
CA HIS A 412 2.58 -12.66 -6.98
C HIS A 412 3.41 -12.18 -8.18
N ILE A 413 3.78 -10.90 -8.23
CA ILE A 413 4.66 -10.34 -9.27
C ILE A 413 6.08 -10.91 -9.18
N ILE A 414 6.65 -11.03 -7.97
CA ILE A 414 7.99 -11.60 -7.78
C ILE A 414 8.00 -13.09 -8.16
N TRP A 415 6.97 -13.87 -7.79
CA TRP A 415 6.80 -15.27 -8.24
C TRP A 415 6.70 -15.37 -9.78
N SER A 416 5.92 -14.49 -10.41
CA SER A 416 5.79 -14.41 -11.87
C SER A 416 7.14 -14.19 -12.54
N ASN A 417 7.95 -13.26 -12.02
CA ASN A 417 9.27 -12.94 -12.56
C ASN A 417 10.31 -14.03 -12.22
N ALA A 418 10.22 -14.67 -11.05
CA ALA A 418 11.04 -15.83 -10.69
C ALA A 418 10.82 -17.00 -11.67
N ARG A 419 9.57 -17.35 -11.96
CA ARG A 419 9.26 -18.40 -12.95
C ARG A 419 9.73 -18.02 -14.36
N TYR A 420 9.59 -16.76 -14.75
CA TYR A 420 10.11 -16.24 -16.03
C TYR A 420 11.64 -16.33 -16.14
N LEU A 421 12.36 -16.11 -15.02
CA LEU A 421 13.81 -16.30 -14.92
C LEU A 421 14.26 -17.77 -14.78
N GLY A 422 13.33 -18.73 -14.80
CA GLY A 422 13.62 -20.16 -14.73
C GLY A 422 13.80 -20.74 -13.32
N TYR A 423 13.40 -20.02 -12.26
CA TYR A 423 13.34 -20.61 -10.92
C TYR A 423 12.20 -21.64 -10.85
N ASN A 424 12.43 -22.76 -10.18
CA ASN A 424 11.45 -23.83 -10.00
C ASN A 424 10.43 -23.46 -8.89
N VAL A 425 9.45 -22.63 -9.25
CA VAL A 425 8.36 -22.15 -8.39
C VAL A 425 7.00 -22.45 -9.05
N SER A 426 5.95 -22.56 -8.24
CA SER A 426 4.59 -22.80 -8.74
C SER A 426 4.02 -21.59 -9.49
N ASP A 427 2.85 -21.78 -10.12
CA ASP A 427 2.11 -20.67 -10.70
C ASP A 427 1.67 -19.67 -9.62
N PRO A 428 1.90 -18.35 -9.79
CA PRO A 428 1.40 -17.34 -8.86
C PRO A 428 -0.13 -17.35 -8.72
N LEU A 429 -0.88 -17.92 -9.66
CA LEU A 429 -2.34 -18.07 -9.55
C LEU A 429 -2.78 -19.27 -8.68
N ASP A 430 -1.94 -20.29 -8.58
CA ASP A 430 -2.19 -21.51 -7.79
C ASP A 430 -1.46 -21.48 -6.42
N ALA A 431 -0.45 -20.61 -6.29
CA ALA A 431 0.34 -20.42 -5.08
C ALA A 431 -0.52 -19.99 -3.87
N THR A 432 -0.62 -20.89 -2.89
CA THR A 432 -1.27 -20.63 -1.60
C THR A 432 -0.36 -19.82 -0.67
N HIS A 433 -0.91 -19.34 0.44
CA HIS A 433 -0.09 -18.68 1.47
C HIS A 433 1.00 -19.61 2.05
N GLU A 434 0.71 -20.92 2.15
CA GLU A 434 1.69 -21.94 2.54
C GLU A 434 2.82 -22.07 1.50
N MET A 435 2.50 -22.02 0.21
CA MET A 435 3.50 -22.05 -0.86
C MET A 435 4.38 -20.78 -0.88
N PHE A 436 3.84 -19.62 -0.49
CA PHE A 436 4.65 -18.41 -0.26
C PHE A 436 5.60 -18.50 0.94
N ILE A 437 5.39 -19.47 1.84
CA ILE A 437 6.29 -19.77 2.97
C ILE A 437 7.29 -20.87 2.59
N THR A 438 6.87 -21.92 1.88
CA THR A 438 7.74 -23.08 1.57
C THR A 438 8.61 -22.90 0.33
N GLU A 439 8.09 -22.32 -0.76
CA GLU A 439 8.90 -22.05 -1.97
C GLU A 439 9.72 -20.77 -1.82
N GLY A 440 9.18 -19.76 -1.15
CA GLY A 440 9.74 -18.41 -1.04
C GLY A 440 11.23 -18.37 -0.68
N PRO A 441 11.67 -19.04 0.40
CA PRO A 441 13.08 -19.03 0.80
C PRO A 441 14.07 -19.49 -0.26
N THR A 442 13.64 -20.31 -1.23
CA THR A 442 14.52 -20.86 -2.29
C THR A 442 15.00 -19.82 -3.32
N PHE A 443 14.31 -18.68 -3.44
CA PHE A 443 14.64 -17.65 -4.44
C PHE A 443 14.50 -16.21 -3.93
N LEU A 444 13.65 -15.93 -2.93
CA LEU A 444 13.51 -14.59 -2.35
C LEU A 444 14.81 -14.09 -1.71
N PHE A 445 15.62 -15.00 -1.16
CA PHE A 445 16.94 -14.70 -0.61
C PHE A 445 18.09 -14.89 -1.62
N ASP A 446 17.80 -15.23 -2.88
CA ASP A 446 18.80 -15.13 -3.96
C ASP A 446 18.95 -13.66 -4.36
N ARG A 447 20.13 -13.09 -4.06
CA ARG A 447 20.36 -11.64 -3.96
C ARG A 447 21.50 -11.19 -4.87
N LEU A 448 21.45 -9.94 -5.33
CA LEU A 448 22.61 -9.35 -6.01
C LEU A 448 23.78 -9.19 -5.02
N ASN A 449 24.99 -9.53 -5.46
CA ASN A 449 26.23 -9.36 -4.71
C ASN A 449 26.83 -7.95 -4.94
N ASP A 450 26.01 -6.91 -4.76
CA ASP A 450 26.35 -5.52 -5.11
C ASP A 450 27.06 -4.75 -3.97
N GLY A 451 27.43 -5.44 -2.90
CA GLY A 451 28.16 -4.90 -1.75
C GLY A 451 27.35 -3.98 -0.84
N LYS A 452 26.03 -3.87 -1.04
CA LYS A 452 25.14 -3.03 -0.20
C LYS A 452 24.61 -3.80 1.00
N GLU A 453 24.17 -3.07 2.02
CA GLU A 453 23.52 -3.64 3.21
C GLU A 453 22.10 -4.19 2.91
N TRP A 454 21.49 -3.72 1.82
CA TRP A 454 20.08 -3.95 1.44
C TRP A 454 19.98 -4.39 -0.03
N SER A 455 20.78 -5.37 -0.43
CA SER A 455 20.80 -5.84 -1.82
C SER A 455 19.44 -6.44 -2.23
N PRO A 456 18.93 -6.11 -3.42
CA PRO A 456 17.65 -6.64 -3.89
C PRO A 456 17.74 -8.14 -4.23
N SER A 457 16.59 -8.81 -4.15
CA SER A 457 16.42 -10.17 -4.65
C SER A 457 16.49 -10.15 -6.18
N ILE A 458 17.23 -11.07 -6.78
CA ILE A 458 17.41 -11.18 -8.24
C ILE A 458 16.05 -11.27 -8.96
N PRO A 459 15.15 -12.21 -8.61
CA PRO A 459 13.82 -12.29 -9.20
C PRO A 459 12.90 -11.10 -8.88
N MET A 460 13.24 -10.24 -7.91
CA MET A 460 12.52 -8.98 -7.71
C MET A 460 12.94 -7.89 -8.71
N VAL A 461 14.21 -7.81 -9.13
CA VAL A 461 14.72 -6.65 -9.91
C VAL A 461 15.31 -6.95 -11.28
N CYS A 462 15.65 -8.20 -11.59
CA CYS A 462 16.33 -8.56 -12.85
C CYS A 462 15.32 -8.94 -13.95
N SER A 463 15.67 -8.66 -15.22
CA SER A 463 14.89 -9.06 -16.40
C SER A 463 15.40 -10.33 -17.08
N ASP A 464 16.61 -10.79 -16.77
CA ASP A 464 17.22 -11.99 -17.33
C ASP A 464 18.32 -12.51 -16.39
N MET A 465 18.70 -13.78 -16.55
CA MET A 465 19.78 -14.41 -15.78
C MET A 465 21.16 -14.26 -16.46
N GLU A 466 21.21 -13.91 -17.74
CA GLU A 466 22.45 -13.83 -18.52
C GLU A 466 23.30 -12.62 -18.10
N SER A 467 22.65 -11.46 -17.88
CA SER A 467 23.30 -10.21 -17.47
C SER A 467 23.86 -10.21 -16.05
N LEU A 468 23.57 -11.23 -15.23
CA LEU A 468 24.18 -11.41 -13.90
C LEU A 468 25.69 -11.65 -13.96
N GLY A 469 26.14 -12.31 -15.03
CA GLY A 469 27.52 -12.78 -15.17
C GLY A 469 28.00 -13.64 -13.99
N GLN A 470 29.32 -13.80 -13.86
CA GLN A 470 29.92 -14.60 -12.78
C GLN A 470 29.87 -13.93 -11.41
N LYS A 471 29.76 -12.59 -11.35
CA LYS A 471 29.83 -11.82 -10.09
C LYS A 471 28.48 -11.61 -9.43
N ARG A 472 27.39 -11.58 -10.21
CA ARG A 472 26.02 -11.29 -9.75
C ARG A 472 25.90 -9.93 -9.04
N ASP A 473 26.81 -8.99 -9.30
CA ASP A 473 26.79 -7.64 -8.69
C ASP A 473 25.81 -6.69 -9.38
N LYS A 474 25.38 -7.03 -10.60
CA LYS A 474 24.45 -6.27 -11.44
C LYS A 474 23.61 -7.24 -12.27
N CYS A 475 22.55 -6.71 -12.88
CA CYS A 475 21.77 -7.34 -13.94
C CYS A 475 21.07 -6.24 -14.74
N ASN A 476 20.52 -6.58 -15.91
CA ASN A 476 19.51 -5.76 -16.56
C ASN A 476 18.28 -5.65 -15.65
N ARG A 477 17.79 -4.43 -15.43
CA ARG A 477 16.61 -4.19 -14.58
C ARG A 477 15.32 -4.50 -15.33
N ASN A 478 14.40 -5.19 -14.65
CA ASN A 478 13.00 -5.26 -15.08
C ASN A 478 12.32 -3.87 -14.95
N TYR A 479 11.19 -3.69 -15.65
CA TYR A 479 10.37 -2.47 -15.57
C TYR A 479 9.39 -2.49 -14.36
N LEU A 480 9.68 -3.23 -13.29
CA LEU A 480 8.74 -3.45 -12.18
C LEU A 480 9.24 -2.90 -10.84
N PHE A 481 10.54 -2.98 -10.55
CA PHE A 481 11.14 -2.50 -9.29
C PHE A 481 12.47 -1.77 -9.54
N SER A 482 12.78 -0.75 -8.72
CA SER A 482 14.03 0.01 -8.87
C SER A 482 15.18 -0.46 -7.98
N ASP A 483 14.88 -0.83 -6.73
CA ASP A 483 15.89 -1.11 -5.70
C ASP A 483 15.51 -2.27 -4.75
N GLY A 484 14.39 -2.94 -4.99
CA GLY A 484 13.86 -3.99 -4.12
C GLY A 484 12.94 -3.51 -2.99
N MET A 485 12.59 -2.23 -2.94
CA MET A 485 11.50 -1.71 -2.09
C MET A 485 10.55 -0.80 -2.87
N HIS A 486 11.09 0.06 -3.72
CA HIS A 486 10.34 0.97 -4.56
C HIS A 486 9.96 0.30 -5.89
N VAL A 487 8.74 0.57 -6.32
CA VAL A 487 8.08 0.00 -7.49
C VAL A 487 8.17 0.91 -8.71
N CYS A 488 7.78 0.40 -9.87
CA CYS A 488 7.41 1.20 -11.04
C CYS A 488 5.89 1.47 -10.99
N PRO A 489 5.44 2.63 -10.46
CA PRO A 489 4.02 2.94 -10.35
C PRO A 489 3.28 2.89 -11.68
N GLU A 490 3.96 3.19 -12.80
CA GLU A 490 3.36 3.32 -14.14
C GLU A 490 2.90 1.99 -14.77
N ARG A 491 3.03 0.88 -14.03
CA ARG A 491 2.26 -0.36 -14.25
C ARG A 491 1.58 -0.85 -12.98
N LEU A 492 2.24 -0.74 -11.82
CA LEU A 492 1.75 -1.38 -10.60
C LEU A 492 0.69 -0.56 -9.84
N SER A 493 0.56 0.75 -10.10
CA SER A 493 -0.42 1.61 -9.41
C SER A 493 -1.87 1.42 -9.85
N PHE A 494 -2.12 0.91 -11.07
CA PHE A 494 -3.49 0.79 -11.58
C PHE A 494 -4.30 -0.28 -10.84
N ARG A 495 -3.68 -1.45 -10.57
CA ARG A 495 -4.23 -2.49 -9.67
C ARG A 495 -4.42 -1.99 -8.24
N TYR A 496 -3.42 -1.30 -7.69
CA TYR A 496 -3.50 -0.68 -6.36
C TYR A 496 -4.69 0.29 -6.23
N ALA A 497 -4.87 1.17 -7.22
CA ALA A 497 -5.94 2.14 -7.25
C ALA A 497 -7.32 1.50 -7.49
N ALA A 498 -7.41 0.48 -8.36
CA ALA A 498 -8.63 -0.30 -8.59
C ALA A 498 -9.07 -1.04 -7.32
N SER A 499 -8.12 -1.68 -6.62
CA SER A 499 -8.34 -2.29 -5.30
C SER A 499 -8.87 -1.27 -4.29
N LEU A 500 -8.25 -0.08 -4.16
CA LEU A 500 -8.76 0.96 -3.27
C LEU A 500 -10.18 1.40 -3.65
N ALA A 501 -10.45 1.68 -4.93
CA ALA A 501 -11.77 2.12 -5.37
C ALA A 501 -12.85 1.07 -5.12
N CYS A 502 -12.52 -0.21 -5.33
CA CYS A 502 -13.37 -1.36 -5.02
C CYS A 502 -13.66 -1.47 -3.52
N LEU A 503 -12.62 -1.49 -2.67
CA LEU A 503 -12.74 -1.60 -1.21
C LEU A 503 -13.53 -0.44 -0.59
N ILE A 504 -13.32 0.79 -1.06
CA ILE A 504 -14.09 1.96 -0.64
C ILE A 504 -15.54 1.86 -1.15
N GLY A 505 -15.75 1.30 -2.35
CA GLY A 505 -17.08 1.02 -2.90
C GLY A 505 -17.91 0.08 -2.01
N CYS A 506 -17.30 -0.98 -1.47
CA CYS A 506 -17.93 -1.91 -0.53
C CYS A 506 -18.55 -1.22 0.70
N VAL A 507 -17.98 -0.09 1.15
CA VAL A 507 -18.47 0.67 2.30
C VAL A 507 -19.44 1.78 1.88
N TYR A 508 -19.06 2.60 0.90
CA TYR A 508 -19.72 3.89 0.65
C TYR A 508 -20.79 3.87 -0.45
N ASN A 509 -20.92 2.78 -1.20
CA ASN A 509 -21.93 2.63 -2.26
C ASN A 509 -22.98 1.54 -1.96
N ARG A 510 -22.84 0.76 -0.88
CA ARG A 510 -23.81 -0.26 -0.47
C ARG A 510 -24.90 0.36 0.43
N ASN A 511 -26.16 0.01 0.16
CA ASN A 511 -27.34 0.53 0.88
C ASN A 511 -27.58 -0.14 2.25
N GLY A 512 -26.64 0.03 3.18
CA GLY A 512 -26.89 0.00 4.64
C GLY A 512 -27.28 -1.31 5.33
N SER A 513 -27.62 -2.39 4.61
CA SER A 513 -28.17 -3.63 5.22
C SER A 513 -27.20 -4.83 5.29
N TYR A 514 -25.99 -4.73 4.74
CA TYR A 514 -25.10 -5.88 4.49
C TYR A 514 -23.72 -5.76 5.16
N GLU A 515 -23.68 -5.36 6.44
CA GLU A 515 -22.45 -5.38 7.23
C GLU A 515 -21.83 -6.79 7.33
N GLN A 516 -22.66 -7.85 7.32
CA GLN A 516 -22.21 -9.24 7.30
C GLN A 516 -21.45 -9.66 6.02
N ASP A 517 -21.58 -8.89 4.93
CA ASP A 517 -20.91 -9.20 3.65
C ASP A 517 -19.76 -8.22 3.32
N LEU A 518 -19.37 -7.35 4.25
CA LEU A 518 -18.25 -6.44 4.02
C LEU A 518 -16.94 -7.19 3.74
N HIS A 519 -16.67 -8.27 4.46
CA HIS A 519 -15.51 -9.15 4.21
C HIS A 519 -15.66 -10.05 2.97
N GLY A 520 -16.90 -10.26 2.48
CA GLY A 520 -17.15 -10.87 1.17
C GLY A 520 -16.59 -9.97 0.07
N CYS A 521 -17.12 -8.75 -0.01
CA CYS A 521 -16.70 -7.72 -0.96
C CYS A 521 -15.19 -7.37 -0.83
N GLU A 522 -14.65 -7.30 0.40
CA GLU A 522 -13.21 -7.16 0.62
C GLU A 522 -12.40 -8.25 -0.09
N LYS A 523 -12.82 -9.50 0.04
CA LYS A 523 -12.16 -10.63 -0.59
C LYS A 523 -12.29 -10.58 -2.11
N GLU A 524 -13.45 -10.23 -2.66
CA GLU A 524 -13.65 -10.11 -4.11
C GLU A 524 -12.70 -9.03 -4.69
N CYS A 525 -12.62 -7.86 -4.04
CA CYS A 525 -11.72 -6.78 -4.43
C CYS A 525 -10.24 -7.18 -4.39
N ASN A 526 -9.82 -7.96 -3.39
CA ASN A 526 -8.43 -8.40 -3.25
C ASN A 526 -8.07 -9.57 -4.19
N ASP A 527 -8.92 -10.59 -4.32
CA ASP A 527 -8.75 -11.70 -5.27
C ASP A 527 -8.54 -11.19 -6.71
N LEU A 528 -9.29 -10.15 -7.08
CA LEU A 528 -9.33 -9.59 -8.42
C LEU A 528 -8.20 -8.58 -8.71
N PHE A 529 -7.99 -7.60 -7.82
CA PHE A 529 -7.06 -6.49 -8.07
C PHE A 529 -5.74 -6.59 -7.30
N MET A 530 -5.64 -7.39 -6.23
CA MET A 530 -4.40 -7.61 -5.46
C MET A 530 -3.76 -9.00 -5.67
N THR A 531 -3.95 -9.53 -6.87
CA THR A 531 -3.25 -10.70 -7.41
C THR A 531 -2.73 -10.38 -8.81
N VAL A 532 -2.12 -11.36 -9.49
CA VAL A 532 -1.87 -11.31 -10.95
C VAL A 532 -2.98 -11.96 -11.78
N VAL A 533 -4.17 -12.21 -11.20
CA VAL A 533 -5.34 -12.74 -11.93
C VAL A 533 -5.69 -11.78 -13.10
N PRO A 534 -5.77 -12.28 -14.35
CA PRO A 534 -6.17 -11.46 -15.49
C PRO A 534 -7.56 -10.83 -15.29
N ILE A 535 -7.69 -9.56 -15.66
CA ILE A 535 -8.97 -8.87 -15.77
C ILE A 535 -9.52 -9.11 -17.17
N ASP A 536 -10.80 -9.48 -17.25
CA ASP A 536 -11.52 -9.71 -18.50
C ASP A 536 -11.51 -8.45 -19.40
N GLU A 537 -11.24 -8.62 -20.70
CA GLU A 537 -11.17 -7.50 -21.67
C GLU A 537 -12.50 -6.72 -21.76
N GLU A 538 -13.64 -7.35 -21.46
CA GLU A 538 -14.97 -6.72 -21.49
C GLU A 538 -15.15 -5.56 -20.49
N TRP A 539 -14.34 -5.47 -19.43
CA TRP A 539 -14.43 -4.37 -18.47
C TRP A 539 -13.59 -3.16 -18.88
N VAL A 540 -12.75 -3.30 -19.91
CA VAL A 540 -11.81 -2.27 -20.37
C VAL A 540 -12.50 -1.40 -21.42
N GLY A 541 -12.68 -0.12 -21.12
CA GLY A 541 -13.33 0.87 -21.96
C GLY A 541 -14.87 0.87 -21.88
N ALA A 542 -15.51 -0.25 -21.58
CA ALA A 542 -16.98 -0.37 -21.64
C ALA A 542 -17.73 -0.07 -20.33
N VAL A 543 -17.13 -0.30 -19.15
CA VAL A 543 -17.86 -0.36 -17.87
C VAL A 543 -17.38 0.66 -16.85
N THR A 544 -18.32 1.42 -16.27
CA THR A 544 -18.11 2.13 -15.00
C THR A 544 -18.51 1.22 -13.84
N LEU A 545 -17.56 0.97 -12.96
CA LEU A 545 -17.67 0.17 -11.74
C LEU A 545 -17.84 1.11 -10.54
N ALA A 546 -18.80 0.86 -9.64
CA ALA A 546 -18.91 1.60 -8.37
C ALA A 546 -18.80 0.68 -7.15
N ALA A 547 -19.49 -0.46 -7.17
CA ALA A 547 -19.36 -1.50 -6.16
C ALA A 547 -19.72 -2.87 -6.73
N PHE A 548 -19.28 -3.89 -6.02
CA PHE A 548 -19.79 -5.24 -6.11
C PHE A 548 -21.05 -5.28 -5.22
N PRO A 549 -22.17 -5.86 -5.69
CA PRO A 549 -23.48 -5.71 -5.05
C PRO A 549 -23.48 -6.27 -3.62
#